data_AF-A0A9E3AMW7-F1
#
_entry.id   AF-A0A9E3AMW7-F1
#
_cell.length_a   1.000
_cell.length_b   1.000
_cell.length_c   1.000
_cell.angle_alpha   90.00
_cell.angle_beta   90.00
_cell.angle_gamma   90.00
#
_symmetry.space_group_name_H-M   'P 1'
#
loop_
_entity.id
_entity.type
_entity.pdbx_description
1 polymer ?
#
loop_
_entity_poly.entity_id
_entity_poly.type
_entity_poly.pdbx_seq_one_letter_code
_entity_poly.pdbx_strand_id
1 'polypeptide(L)'
;MSNSAHDLAQRLCRDAEAVCRHYLSAGRREGGYWLVGDARNTPGRSMFVRLKESLKGPAGKWTDAATGEHGDLLDLIAANRRIDAKRELLDEAHRFLSLPTPERT
;
A
#
# COMPACT_ATOMS: atom_id res chain seq x y z
N MET A 1 -5.05 -20.41 -10.01
CA MET A 1 -4.06 -19.36 -10.35
C MET A 1 -3.57 -18.77 -9.04
N SER A 2 -2.39 -19.12 -8.57
CA SER A 2 -1.79 -18.45 -7.40
C SER A 2 -1.47 -17.01 -7.79
N ASN A 3 -2.14 -16.01 -7.20
CA ASN A 3 -1.75 -14.62 -7.41
C ASN A 3 -0.38 -14.42 -6.76
N SER A 4 0.64 -14.18 -7.57
CA SER A 4 1.97 -13.87 -7.04
C SER A 4 1.92 -12.55 -6.26
N ALA A 5 2.92 -12.30 -5.40
CA ALA A 5 3.04 -11.01 -4.72
C ALA A 5 3.08 -9.85 -5.72
N HIS A 6 3.71 -10.06 -6.88
CA HIS A 6 3.72 -9.07 -7.96
C HIS A 6 2.32 -8.78 -8.51
N ASP A 7 1.50 -9.82 -8.75
CA ASP A 7 0.13 -9.65 -9.26
C ASP A 7 -0.75 -8.90 -8.25
N LEU A 8 -0.59 -9.20 -6.96
CA LEU A 8 -1.30 -8.50 -5.89
C LEU A 8 -0.88 -7.04 -5.80
N ALA A 9 0.43 -6.75 -5.85
CA ALA A 9 0.94 -5.39 -5.87
C ALA A 9 0.36 -4.60 -7.06
N GLN A 10 0.34 -5.19 -8.26
CA GLN A 10 -0.25 -4.55 -9.44
C GLN A 10 -1.75 -4.26 -9.28
N ARG A 11 -2.51 -5.18 -8.68
CA ARG A 11 -3.93 -4.96 -8.39
C ARG A 11 -4.13 -3.86 -7.36
N LEU A 12 -3.38 -3.87 -6.26
CA LEU A 12 -3.40 -2.81 -5.26
C LEU A 12 -3.09 -1.44 -5.87
N CYS A 13 -2.12 -1.37 -6.79
CA CYS A 13 -1.74 -0.11 -7.44
C CYS A 13 -2.87 0.49 -8.29
N ARG A 14 -3.74 -0.33 -8.89
CA ARG A 14 -4.92 0.16 -9.62
C ARG A 14 -5.93 0.83 -8.69
N ASP A 15 -5.99 0.37 -7.45
CA ASP A 15 -6.89 0.85 -6.40
C ASP A 15 -6.13 1.65 -5.31
N ALA A 16 -5.01 2.29 -5.67
CA ALA A 16 -4.08 2.90 -4.70
C ALA A 16 -4.77 3.91 -3.74
N GLU A 17 -5.74 4.69 -4.22
CA GLU A 17 -6.48 5.62 -3.36
C GLU A 17 -7.38 4.87 -2.37
N ALA A 18 -8.00 3.76 -2.77
CA ALA A 18 -8.81 2.94 -1.87
C ALA A 18 -7.93 2.31 -0.78
N VAL A 19 -6.73 1.84 -1.14
CA VAL A 19 -5.72 1.35 -0.19
C VAL A 19 -5.38 2.45 0.83
N CYS A 20 -5.08 3.65 0.34
CA CYS A 20 -4.75 4.77 1.23
C CYS A 20 -5.92 5.15 2.15
N ARG A 21 -7.16 5.18 1.65
CA ARG A 21 -8.34 5.46 2.48
C ARG A 21 -8.55 4.41 3.58
N HIS A 22 -8.22 3.16 3.30
CA HIS A 22 -8.38 2.06 4.26
C HIS A 22 -7.29 2.05 5.34
N TYR A 23 -6.02 2.11 4.93
CA TYR A 23 -4.88 1.95 5.85
C TYR A 23 -4.32 3.29 6.37
N LEU A 24 -4.46 4.37 5.62
CA LEU A 24 -3.86 5.68 5.88
C LEU A 24 -4.92 6.79 6.08
N SER A 25 -5.97 6.49 6.83
CA SER A 25 -7.14 7.37 7.04
C SER A 25 -6.85 8.72 7.73
N ALA A 26 -5.73 8.87 8.42
CA ALA A 26 -5.26 10.15 8.98
C ALA A 26 -4.62 11.06 7.92
N GLY A 27 -4.33 10.50 6.74
CA GLY A 27 -3.85 11.25 5.60
C GLY A 27 -4.95 11.89 4.78
N ARG A 28 -4.55 12.54 3.69
CA ARG A 28 -5.46 13.17 2.74
C ARG A 28 -4.93 13.12 1.32
N ARG A 29 -5.83 13.17 0.35
CA ARG A 29 -5.46 13.34 -1.06
C ARG A 29 -5.04 14.79 -1.34
N GLU A 30 -3.91 14.95 -2.01
CA GLU A 30 -3.41 16.23 -2.51
C GLU A 30 -2.91 16.04 -3.94
N GLY A 31 -3.69 16.53 -4.91
CA GLY A 31 -3.43 16.29 -6.34
C GLY A 31 -3.40 14.80 -6.70
N GLY A 32 -2.27 14.34 -7.22
CA GLY A 32 -1.99 12.95 -7.60
C GLY A 32 -1.36 12.09 -6.49
N TYR A 33 -1.33 12.59 -5.25
CA TYR A 33 -0.70 11.95 -4.11
C TYR A 33 -1.65 11.82 -2.91
N TRP A 34 -1.34 10.88 -2.01
CA TRP A 34 -1.87 10.81 -0.66
C TRP A 34 -0.78 11.20 0.33
N LEU A 35 -1.02 12.20 1.17
CA LEU A 35 -0.05 12.66 2.18
C LEU A 35 -0.46 12.17 3.56
N VAL A 36 0.52 11.67 4.34
CA VAL A 36 0.36 11.19 5.71
C VAL A 36 1.69 11.33 6.47
N GLY A 37 1.69 11.12 7.78
CA GLY A 37 2.90 11.15 8.59
C GLY A 37 3.84 9.98 8.27
N ASP A 38 3.33 8.76 8.32
CA ASP A 38 4.10 7.55 8.06
C ASP A 38 3.19 6.38 7.61
N ALA A 39 3.79 5.22 7.33
CA ALA A 39 3.06 4.01 6.94
C ALA A 39 2.17 3.45 8.07
N ARG A 40 2.38 3.88 9.32
CA ARG A 40 1.58 3.51 10.50
C ARG A 40 0.38 4.45 10.72
N ASN A 41 0.04 5.27 9.71
CA ASN A 41 -1.12 6.16 9.72
C ASN A 41 -1.05 7.27 10.78
N THR A 42 0.15 7.76 11.10
CA THR A 42 0.26 8.98 11.92
C THR A 42 -0.16 10.22 11.11
N PRO A 43 -0.82 11.22 11.71
CA PRO A 43 -1.10 12.48 11.02
C PRO A 43 0.19 13.20 10.62
N GLY A 44 0.25 13.73 9.40
CA GLY A 44 1.44 14.43 8.93
C GLY A 44 1.48 14.61 7.42
N ARG A 45 2.68 14.89 6.90
CA ARG A 45 2.93 15.10 5.46
C ARG A 45 4.31 14.64 5.00
N SER A 46 5.03 13.90 5.84
CA SER A 46 6.38 13.39 5.54
C SER A 46 6.33 12.25 4.54
N MET A 47 5.31 11.39 4.64
CA MET A 47 5.09 10.29 3.71
C MET A 47 4.07 10.65 2.63
N PHE A 48 4.39 10.29 1.39
CA PHE A 48 3.49 10.45 0.25
C PHE A 48 3.38 9.18 -0.59
N VAL A 49 2.15 8.80 -0.94
CA VAL A 49 1.84 7.68 -1.84
C VAL A 49 1.38 8.24 -3.17
N ARG A 50 1.88 7.70 -4.28
CA ARG A 50 1.41 8.09 -5.60
C ARG A 50 0.09 7.41 -5.95
N LEU A 51 -0.93 8.18 -6.32
CA LEU A 51 -2.26 7.65 -6.63
C LEU A 51 -2.49 7.35 -8.11
N LYS A 52 -1.65 7.90 -8.99
CA LYS A 52 -1.77 7.74 -10.44
C LYS A 52 -0.41 7.46 -11.06
N GLU A 53 -0.40 6.69 -12.14
CA GLU A 53 0.80 6.57 -12.97
C GLU A 53 1.22 7.95 -13.48
N SER A 54 2.53 8.19 -13.54
CA SER A 54 3.10 9.39 -14.13
C SER A 54 4.48 9.11 -14.71
N LEU A 55 5.09 10.10 -15.36
CA LEU A 55 6.47 10.02 -15.87
C LEU A 55 7.50 9.57 -14.81
N LYS A 56 7.19 9.76 -13.52
CA LYS A 56 8.07 9.35 -12.43
C LYS A 56 7.90 7.88 -11.99
N GLY A 57 7.05 7.08 -12.68
CA GLY A 57 6.72 5.69 -12.33
C GLY A 57 5.24 5.37 -12.02
N PRO A 58 4.94 4.10 -11.68
CA PRO A 58 3.58 3.60 -11.46
C PRO A 58 2.92 4.17 -10.20
N ALA A 59 1.59 4.04 -10.11
CA ALA A 59 0.85 4.28 -8.88
C ALA A 59 1.29 3.30 -7.77
N GLY A 60 0.96 3.62 -6.52
CA GLY A 60 1.19 2.76 -5.36
C GLY A 60 2.60 2.79 -4.78
N LYS A 61 3.55 3.46 -5.43
CA LYS A 61 4.85 3.74 -4.82
C LYS A 61 4.74 4.84 -3.77
N TRP A 62 5.38 4.61 -2.62
CA TRP A 62 5.41 5.55 -1.51
C TRP A 62 6.84 5.86 -1.06
N THR A 63 7.01 7.02 -0.44
CA THR A 63 8.27 7.46 0.14
C THR A 63 7.98 8.34 1.35
N ASP A 64 8.73 8.16 2.42
CA ASP A 64 8.79 9.05 3.58
C ASP A 64 10.05 9.93 3.47
N ALA A 65 9.85 11.24 3.33
CA ALA A 65 10.94 12.19 3.20
C ALA A 65 11.71 12.46 4.51
N ALA A 66 11.13 12.13 5.66
CA ALA A 66 11.77 12.31 6.96
C ALA A 66 12.71 11.15 7.30
N THR A 67 12.35 9.92 6.92
CA THR A 67 13.15 8.71 7.22
C THR A 67 13.94 8.19 6.01
N GLY A 68 13.52 8.53 4.79
CA GLY A 68 14.04 7.95 3.55
C GLY A 68 13.46 6.57 3.20
N GLU A 69 12.56 6.04 4.04
CA GLU A 69 11.88 4.78 3.78
C GLU A 69 10.99 4.90 2.53
N HIS A 70 10.87 3.81 1.80
CA HIS A 70 10.09 3.73 0.58
C HIS A 70 9.68 2.29 0.30
N GLY A 71 8.66 2.12 -0.53
CA GLY A 71 8.17 0.79 -0.87
C GLY A 71 6.99 0.83 -1.84
N ASP A 72 6.36 -0.32 -2.02
CA ASP A 72 5.05 -0.43 -2.67
C ASP A 72 3.90 -0.64 -1.67
N LEU A 73 2.71 -0.91 -2.19
CA LEU A 73 1.51 -1.04 -1.36
C LEU A 73 1.49 -2.31 -0.51
N LEU A 74 2.26 -3.36 -0.84
CA LEU A 74 2.43 -4.50 0.05
C LEU A 74 3.31 -4.12 1.24
N ASP A 75 4.42 -3.40 1.00
CA ASP A 75 5.28 -2.90 2.08
C ASP A 75 4.49 -1.96 3.03
N LEU A 76 3.62 -1.12 2.46
CA LEU A 76 2.73 -0.24 3.22
C LEU A 76 1.77 -1.04 4.10
N ILE A 77 1.10 -2.05 3.55
CA ILE A 77 0.15 -2.90 4.30
C ILE A 77 0.89 -3.63 5.43
N ALA A 78 2.06 -4.20 5.14
CA ALA A 78 2.90 -4.87 6.12
C ALA A 78 3.26 -3.93 7.28
N ALA A 79 3.74 -2.73 6.99
CA ALA A 79 4.11 -1.73 7.99
C ALA A 79 2.91 -1.24 8.82
N ASN A 80 1.77 -0.99 8.16
CA ASN A 80 0.56 -0.50 8.81
C ASN A 80 -0.04 -1.53 9.78
N ARG A 81 -0.08 -2.80 9.36
CA ARG A 81 -0.65 -3.92 10.12
C ARG A 81 0.35 -4.62 11.04
N ARG A 82 1.64 -4.28 10.95
CA ARG A 82 2.76 -4.95 11.67
C ARG A 82 2.85 -6.43 11.33
N ILE A 83 2.74 -6.74 10.03
CA ILE A 83 2.81 -8.10 9.51
C ILE A 83 4.22 -8.37 9.00
N ASP A 84 4.92 -9.33 9.64
CA ASP A 84 6.25 -9.78 9.19
C ASP A 84 6.17 -11.05 8.34
N ALA A 85 5.13 -11.86 8.54
CA ALA A 85 4.97 -13.14 7.85
C ALA A 85 4.41 -12.94 6.43
N LYS A 86 5.18 -13.36 5.41
CA LYS A 86 4.77 -13.27 4.00
C LYS A 86 3.37 -13.86 3.75
N ARG A 87 3.04 -14.99 4.36
CA ARG A 87 1.72 -15.62 4.21
C ARG A 87 0.59 -14.70 4.68
N GLU A 88 0.74 -14.13 5.87
CA GLU A 88 -0.25 -13.24 6.47
C GLU A 88 -0.41 -11.95 5.65
N LEU A 89 0.69 -11.43 5.08
CA LEU A 89 0.65 -10.27 4.20
C LEU A 89 -0.16 -10.56 2.91
N LEU A 90 0.06 -11.71 2.29
CA LEU A 90 -0.70 -12.11 1.11
C LEU A 90 -2.18 -12.32 1.46
N ASP A 91 -2.48 -12.92 2.62
CA ASP A 91 -3.85 -13.10 3.10
C ASP A 91 -4.56 -11.73 3.32
N GLU A 92 -3.87 -10.73 3.88
CA GLU A 92 -4.41 -9.37 4.05
C GLU A 92 -4.60 -8.66 2.69
N ALA A 93 -3.66 -8.80 1.75
CA ALA A 93 -3.82 -8.26 0.41
C ALA A 93 -5.01 -8.89 -0.33
N HIS A 94 -5.20 -10.21 -0.20
CA HIS A 94 -6.38 -10.91 -0.71
C HIS A 94 -7.67 -10.39 -0.07
N ARG A 95 -7.68 -10.21 1.26
CA ARG A 95 -8.83 -9.67 2.00
C ARG A 95 -9.21 -8.28 1.49
N PHE A 96 -8.24 -7.39 1.35
CA PHE A 96 -8.49 -6.04 0.82
C PHE A 96 -9.04 -6.09 -0.60
N LEU A 97 -8.43 -6.89 -1.48
CA LEU A 97 -8.85 -7.03 -2.88
C LEU A 97 -10.11 -7.89 -3.06
N SER A 98 -10.71 -8.41 -1.98
CA SER A 98 -11.84 -9.34 -2.01
C SER A 98 -11.59 -10.57 -2.89
N LEU A 99 -10.36 -11.10 -2.86
CA LEU A 99 -9.94 -12.30 -3.60
C LEU A 99 -9.96 -13.54 -2.71
N PRO A 100 -10.27 -14.74 -3.24
CA PRO A 100 -10.24 -15.97 -2.46
C PRO A 100 -8.83 -16.23 -1.91
N THR A 101 -8.71 -16.54 -0.63
CA THR A 101 -7.43 -16.88 0.01
C THR A 101 -6.83 -18.13 -0.66
N PRO A 102 -5.52 -18.15 -0.98
CA PRO A 102 -4.91 -19.35 -1.53
C PRO A 102 -4.99 -20.50 -0.53
N GLU A 103 -5.42 -21.68 -1.01
CA GLU A 103 -5.57 -22.91 -0.23
C GLU A 103 -4.35 -23.17 0.67
N ARG A 104 -4.60 -23.48 1.94
CA ARG A 104 -3.55 -23.85 2.90
C ARG A 104 -3.16 -25.30 2.66
N THR A 105 -2.17 -25.54 1.82
CA THR A 105 -1.49 -26.86 1.69
C THR A 105 -0.26 -26.90 2.57
#